data_AF-A0AAD5TY85-F1
#
_entry.id   AF-A0AAD5TY85-F1
#
_cell.length_a   1.000
_cell.length_b   1.000
_cell.length_c   1.000
_cell.angle_alpha   90.00
_cell.angle_beta   90.00
_cell.angle_gamma   90.00
#
_symmetry.space_group_name_H-M   'P 1'
#
loop_
_entity.id
_entity.type
_entity.pdbx_description
1 polymer ?
#
loop_
_entity_poly.entity_id
_entity_poly.type
_entity_poly.pdbx_seq_one_letter_code
_entity_poly.pdbx_strand_id
1 'polypeptide(L)'
;MRHFDKLNAVDDELHDLKLRFELLEGDRKAYYETSQWAIRQNKTEISQMRQKNKELSEAVAKFKKMENGYSGRLNMSELEKFDQRVCELHKKYDEIQAEVWQKKKKLMGMYDQLADLKRDSELVESNSQDSQEAKEIRMLENKLDKALIKYNEAQSIKKTYDQIVKKLQEERLTFDNQLANFEKTLKDRKQDAAELELMSKDANHAKEVAKAELARFEQQINEERKQREKDLQHRKELARQKMEFSEKLDRKALQLDGPALEQNQTNENEKNHYDEEKEKKIMEYEETIRLIKEVTGVSDIKEVQDKFKLQEETNKHLTLLEKQNEEKIALLKEKKKQVLIEFEELKFSSESKQGHSTRLVEEFKEHLTEASNKMNESKLKYERAARLLENAQSGIRHLYNKLESIHLPENVKPTDEEGSNLYLLEMCFLKLEAIVKNTEGKDLPEVPVPPPQTSQTQQGGVEVANILQVNQNLLPTFNTRVKLRPVEFEEEILDEDEENDDGEYGDVPDRDTIKRHTTQMLNQRQKSKQTKKTKKKRNIKDDD
;
A
#
# COMPACT_ATOMS: atom_id res chain seq x y z
N MET A 1 -83.22 168.66 98.88
CA MET A 1 -83.54 167.60 97.89
C MET A 1 -82.53 167.67 96.75
N ARG A 2 -81.95 166.54 96.32
CA ARG A 2 -81.16 166.30 95.07
C ARG A 2 -79.62 166.26 95.07
N HIS A 3 -78.90 166.48 96.17
CA HIS A 3 -77.42 166.31 96.16
C HIS A 3 -76.89 165.11 96.95
N PHE A 4 -77.74 164.43 97.72
CA PHE A 4 -77.38 163.24 98.49
C PHE A 4 -77.36 161.93 97.65
N ASP A 5 -78.01 161.91 96.47
CA ASP A 5 -78.14 160.68 95.65
C ASP A 5 -76.99 160.45 94.65
N LYS A 6 -76.18 161.48 94.33
CA LYS A 6 -75.07 161.34 93.37
C LYS A 6 -73.75 160.89 93.99
N LEU A 7 -73.53 161.11 95.29
CA LEU A 7 -72.34 160.62 95.98
C LEU A 7 -72.44 159.12 96.26
N ASN A 8 -73.62 158.63 96.66
CA ASN A 8 -73.83 157.20 96.91
C ASN A 8 -73.64 156.35 95.65
N ALA A 9 -74.06 156.84 94.46
CA ALA A 9 -73.86 156.11 93.20
C ALA A 9 -72.37 155.98 92.79
N VAL A 10 -71.55 156.98 93.10
CA VAL A 10 -70.09 156.94 92.82
C VAL A 10 -69.37 156.05 93.84
N ASP A 11 -69.82 156.05 95.10
CA ASP A 11 -69.30 155.12 96.11
C ASP A 11 -69.68 153.66 95.81
N ASP A 12 -70.88 153.42 95.27
CA ASP A 12 -71.31 152.09 94.82
C ASP A 12 -70.48 151.61 93.61
N GLU A 13 -70.22 152.46 92.61
CA GLU A 13 -69.33 152.11 91.48
C GLU A 13 -67.87 151.88 91.93
N LEU A 14 -67.37 152.66 92.89
CA LEU A 14 -66.04 152.47 93.48
C LEU A 14 -65.96 151.17 94.28
N HIS A 15 -67.04 150.80 94.98
CA HIS A 15 -67.11 149.55 95.73
C HIS A 15 -67.13 148.35 94.80
N ASP A 16 -67.89 148.42 93.70
CA ASP A 16 -67.96 147.36 92.69
C ASP A 16 -66.61 147.17 91.96
N LEU A 17 -65.90 148.27 91.68
CA LEU A 17 -64.56 148.21 91.09
C LEU A 17 -63.51 147.62 92.06
N LYS A 18 -63.61 147.91 93.37
CA LYS A 18 -62.78 147.29 94.41
C LYS A 18 -63.04 145.79 94.52
N LEU A 19 -64.32 145.39 94.51
CA LEU A 19 -64.72 143.98 94.56
C LEU A 19 -64.18 143.19 93.37
N ARG A 20 -64.22 143.81 92.16
CA ARG A 20 -63.66 143.22 90.95
C ARG A 20 -62.13 143.11 90.97
N PHE A 21 -61.44 144.09 91.57
CA PHE A 21 -59.98 144.04 91.73
C PHE A 21 -59.57 142.94 92.73
N GLU A 22 -60.30 142.81 93.84
CA GLU A 22 -60.06 141.79 94.86
C GLU A 22 -60.31 140.37 94.32
N LEU A 23 -61.33 140.19 93.47
CA LEU A 23 -61.55 138.93 92.75
C LEU A 23 -60.40 138.60 91.79
N LEU A 24 -59.89 139.60 91.04
CA LEU A 24 -58.78 139.41 90.10
C LEU A 24 -57.46 139.11 90.82
N GLU A 25 -57.23 139.71 91.99
CA GLU A 25 -56.10 139.36 92.86
C GLU A 25 -56.24 137.96 93.46
N GLY A 26 -57.47 137.56 93.82
CA GLY A 26 -57.80 136.20 94.23
C GLY A 26 -57.48 135.18 93.14
N ASP A 27 -57.91 135.44 91.90
CA ASP A 27 -57.59 134.60 90.74
C ASP A 27 -56.09 134.57 90.47
N ARG A 28 -55.40 135.73 90.47
CA ARG A 28 -53.95 135.78 90.25
C ARG A 28 -53.19 135.00 91.31
N LYS A 29 -53.64 135.04 92.57
CA LYS A 29 -53.05 134.27 93.66
C LYS A 29 -53.34 132.78 93.52
N ALA A 30 -54.57 132.39 93.19
CA ALA A 30 -54.94 131.00 92.94
C ALA A 30 -54.16 130.39 91.76
N TYR A 31 -53.98 131.13 90.66
CA TYR A 31 -53.15 130.70 89.54
C TYR A 31 -51.68 130.54 89.92
N TYR A 32 -51.12 131.49 90.70
CA TYR A 32 -49.74 131.39 91.16
C TYR A 32 -49.53 130.22 92.13
N GLU A 33 -50.45 130.00 93.07
CA GLU A 33 -50.41 128.87 94.01
C GLU A 33 -50.57 127.53 93.29
N THR A 34 -51.48 127.43 92.32
CA THR A 34 -51.67 126.23 91.49
C THR A 34 -50.43 125.94 90.64
N SER A 35 -49.82 126.98 90.05
CA SER A 35 -48.58 126.84 89.28
C SER A 35 -47.41 126.39 90.16
N GLN A 36 -47.23 126.99 91.33
CA GLN A 36 -46.17 126.59 92.28
C GLN A 36 -46.38 125.18 92.82
N TRP A 37 -47.64 124.78 93.07
CA TRP A 37 -47.98 123.42 93.48
C TRP A 37 -47.65 122.41 92.38
N ALA A 38 -48.03 122.69 91.13
CA ALA A 38 -47.68 121.84 89.98
C ALA A 38 -46.16 121.73 89.77
N ILE A 39 -45.42 122.83 89.92
CA ILE A 39 -43.95 122.82 89.83
C ILE A 39 -43.35 121.95 90.94
N ARG A 40 -43.86 122.02 92.17
CA ARG A 40 -43.39 121.17 93.28
C ARG A 40 -43.69 119.70 93.04
N GLN A 41 -44.90 119.37 92.56
CA GLN A 41 -45.29 118.01 92.23
C GLN A 41 -44.42 117.42 91.12
N ASN A 42 -44.21 118.17 90.03
CA ASN A 42 -43.32 117.77 88.94
C ASN A 42 -41.88 117.56 89.42
N LYS A 43 -41.39 118.40 90.34
CA LYS A 43 -40.05 118.25 90.91
C LYS A 43 -39.91 116.98 91.74
N THR A 44 -40.94 116.61 92.51
CA THR A 44 -40.96 115.34 93.24
C THR A 44 -41.02 114.13 92.33
N GLU A 45 -41.81 114.19 91.26
CA GLU A 45 -41.96 113.11 90.28
C GLU A 45 -40.65 112.87 89.51
N ILE A 46 -39.97 113.95 89.07
CA ILE A 46 -38.65 113.85 88.44
C ILE A 46 -37.63 113.19 89.37
N SER A 47 -37.66 113.50 90.67
CA SER A 47 -36.76 112.88 91.64
C SER A 47 -37.03 111.37 91.79
N GLN A 48 -38.29 110.97 91.84
CA GLN A 48 -38.68 109.56 91.90
C GLN A 48 -38.27 108.80 90.63
N MET A 49 -38.45 109.41 89.45
CA MET A 49 -38.06 108.79 88.18
C MET A 49 -36.54 108.63 88.06
N ARG A 50 -35.75 109.58 88.58
CA ARG A 50 -34.29 109.46 88.65
C ARG A 50 -33.84 108.32 89.58
N GLN A 51 -34.51 108.14 90.73
CA GLN A 51 -34.24 107.02 91.64
C GLN A 51 -34.50 105.67 90.96
N LYS A 52 -35.67 105.51 90.32
CA LYS A 52 -36.03 104.28 89.59
C LYS A 52 -35.07 103.97 88.44
N ASN A 53 -34.62 104.98 87.69
CA ASN A 53 -33.62 104.78 86.64
C ASN A 53 -32.26 104.31 87.20
N LYS A 54 -31.86 104.79 88.38
CA LYS A 54 -30.64 104.33 89.04
C LYS A 54 -30.76 102.86 89.46
N GLU A 55 -31.88 102.47 90.06
CA GLU A 55 -32.16 101.08 90.46
C GLU A 55 -32.19 100.12 89.26
N LEU A 56 -32.86 100.51 88.16
CA LEU A 56 -32.88 99.72 86.92
C LEU A 56 -31.48 99.56 86.31
N SER A 57 -30.68 100.62 86.31
CA SER A 57 -29.31 100.56 85.79
C SER A 57 -28.41 99.64 86.63
N GLU A 58 -28.59 99.63 87.96
CA GLU A 58 -27.89 98.70 88.86
C GLU A 58 -28.35 97.24 88.65
N ALA A 59 -29.64 97.01 88.39
CA ALA A 59 -30.17 95.67 88.07
C ALA A 59 -29.59 95.12 86.75
N VAL A 60 -29.53 95.94 85.69
CA VAL A 60 -28.93 95.55 84.41
C VAL A 60 -27.44 95.22 84.55
N ALA A 61 -26.70 95.97 85.37
CA ALA A 61 -25.30 95.68 85.65
C ALA A 61 -25.10 94.33 86.37
N LYS A 62 -26.03 93.95 87.26
CA LYS A 62 -26.01 92.63 87.92
C LYS A 62 -26.33 91.50 86.94
N PHE A 63 -27.32 91.66 86.07
CA PHE A 63 -27.65 90.65 85.05
C PHE A 63 -26.50 90.40 84.07
N LYS A 64 -25.83 91.46 83.56
CA LYS A 64 -24.66 91.30 82.68
C LYS A 64 -23.48 90.59 83.35
N LYS A 65 -23.26 90.78 84.65
CA LYS A 65 -22.23 90.03 85.39
C LYS A 65 -22.57 88.54 85.53
N MET A 66 -23.84 88.20 85.61
CA MET A 66 -24.30 86.81 85.75
C MET A 66 -24.29 86.06 84.41
N GLU A 67 -24.60 86.76 83.31
CA GLU A 67 -24.59 86.22 81.94
C GLU A 67 -23.16 85.90 81.44
N ASN A 68 -22.18 86.76 81.78
CA ASN A 68 -20.77 86.51 81.47
C ASN A 68 -20.12 85.38 82.30
N GLY A 69 -20.82 84.81 83.30
CA GLY A 69 -20.35 83.66 84.08
C GLY A 69 -20.66 82.30 83.44
N TYR A 70 -21.61 82.24 82.50
CA TYR A 70 -22.14 80.98 81.95
C TYR A 70 -21.92 80.79 80.44
N SER A 71 -21.47 81.80 79.71
CA SER A 71 -21.17 81.68 78.29
C SER A 71 -19.70 81.91 77.99
N GLY A 72 -19.02 80.84 77.58
CA GLY A 72 -17.95 80.99 76.58
C GLY A 72 -16.60 80.35 76.87
N ARG A 73 -16.49 79.37 77.77
CA ARG A 73 -15.36 78.42 77.74
C ARG A 73 -15.84 77.06 78.21
N LEU A 74 -15.73 76.04 77.35
CA LEU A 74 -15.33 74.65 77.61
C LEU A 74 -15.86 73.74 76.47
N ASN A 75 -14.94 73.24 75.64
CA ASN A 75 -14.96 71.98 74.87
C ASN A 75 -16.22 71.62 74.02
N MET A 76 -16.03 71.44 72.70
CA MET A 76 -16.99 70.78 71.80
C MET A 76 -17.58 69.53 72.47
N SER A 77 -18.91 69.43 72.52
CA SER A 77 -19.60 68.28 73.12
C SER A 77 -19.24 67.01 72.35
N GLU A 78 -19.16 65.86 73.04
CA GLU A 78 -18.85 64.57 72.39
C GLU A 78 -19.78 64.24 71.21
N LEU A 79 -21.01 64.78 71.25
CA LEU A 79 -22.01 64.65 70.19
C LEU A 79 -21.59 65.36 68.89
N GLU A 80 -21.06 66.58 68.96
CA GLU A 80 -20.62 67.32 67.76
C GLU A 80 -19.41 66.66 67.09
N LYS A 81 -18.53 66.04 67.89
CA LYS A 81 -17.42 65.23 67.36
C LYS A 81 -17.91 63.97 66.66
N PHE A 82 -19.00 63.36 67.18
CA PHE A 82 -19.62 62.20 66.54
C PHE A 82 -20.29 62.58 65.21
N ASP A 83 -21.04 63.68 65.18
CA ASP A 83 -21.65 64.21 63.95
C ASP A 83 -20.60 64.56 62.90
N GLN A 84 -19.49 65.18 63.30
CA GLN A 84 -18.38 65.48 62.40
C GLN A 84 -17.78 64.19 61.81
N ARG A 85 -17.66 63.13 62.61
CA ARG A 85 -17.18 61.81 62.17
C ARG A 85 -18.16 61.12 61.22
N VAL A 86 -19.47 61.28 61.44
CA VAL A 86 -20.52 60.77 60.53
C VAL A 86 -20.48 61.51 59.20
N CYS A 87 -20.31 62.83 59.20
CA CYS A 87 -20.14 63.64 57.99
C CYS A 87 -18.87 63.24 57.21
N GLU A 88 -17.75 63.01 57.91
CA GLU A 88 -16.51 62.51 57.29
C GLU A 88 -16.69 61.11 56.68
N LEU A 89 -17.43 60.22 57.36
CA LEU A 89 -17.75 58.89 56.85
C LEU A 89 -18.66 58.95 55.61
N HIS A 90 -19.67 59.82 55.60
CA HIS A 90 -20.52 60.04 54.42
C HIS A 90 -19.72 60.60 53.26
N LYS A 91 -18.86 61.58 53.51
CA LYS A 91 -17.99 62.14 52.46
C LYS A 91 -17.07 61.07 51.86
N LYS A 92 -16.47 60.22 52.70
CA LYS A 92 -15.65 59.08 52.23
C LYS A 92 -16.48 58.06 51.47
N TYR A 93 -17.72 57.79 51.90
CA TYR A 93 -18.63 56.90 51.19
C TYR A 93 -18.97 57.46 49.80
N ASP A 94 -19.31 58.73 49.70
CA ASP A 94 -19.62 59.40 48.43
C ASP A 94 -18.40 59.45 47.49
N GLU A 95 -17.21 59.70 48.03
CA GLU A 95 -15.94 59.62 47.29
C GLU A 95 -15.71 58.20 46.73
N ILE A 96 -15.88 57.16 47.55
CA ILE A 96 -15.74 55.76 47.10
C ILE A 96 -16.81 55.40 46.07
N GLN A 97 -18.06 55.85 46.24
CA GLN A 97 -19.13 55.64 45.27
C GLN A 97 -18.81 56.29 43.92
N ALA A 98 -18.27 57.52 43.95
CA ALA A 98 -17.84 58.21 42.74
C ALA A 98 -16.70 57.45 42.03
N GLU A 99 -15.70 56.95 42.78
CA GLU A 99 -14.63 56.12 42.22
C GLU A 99 -15.15 54.82 41.60
N VAL A 100 -16.07 54.12 42.29
CA VAL A 100 -16.69 52.89 41.78
C VAL A 100 -17.46 53.19 40.48
N TRP A 101 -18.19 54.30 40.43
CA TRP A 101 -18.91 54.71 39.24
C TRP A 101 -17.97 55.02 38.07
N GLN A 102 -16.87 55.75 38.32
CA GLN A 102 -15.85 56.02 37.30
C GLN A 102 -15.20 54.74 36.77
N LYS A 103 -14.82 53.82 37.67
CA LYS A 103 -14.25 52.51 37.29
C LYS A 103 -15.24 51.68 36.50
N LYS A 104 -16.52 51.66 36.88
CA LYS A 104 -17.58 50.96 36.15
C LYS A 104 -17.79 51.54 34.75
N LYS A 105 -17.78 52.87 34.61
CA LYS A 105 -17.85 53.55 33.30
C LYS A 105 -16.64 53.20 32.42
N LYS A 106 -15.43 53.18 32.99
CA LYS A 106 -14.22 52.78 32.28
C LYS A 106 -14.26 51.31 31.84
N LEU A 107 -14.75 50.43 32.72
CA LEU A 107 -14.90 49.01 32.44
C LEU A 107 -15.92 48.78 31.30
N MET A 108 -17.04 49.49 31.32
CA MET A 108 -18.04 49.43 30.24
C MET A 108 -17.43 49.89 28.91
N GLY A 109 -16.69 51.01 28.89
CA GLY A 109 -15.98 51.45 27.70
C GLY A 109 -14.94 50.45 27.19
N MET A 110 -14.25 49.73 28.09
CA MET A 110 -13.33 48.65 27.69
C MET A 110 -14.07 47.43 27.13
N TYR A 111 -15.24 47.09 27.66
CA TYR A 111 -16.08 46.02 27.11
C TYR A 111 -16.59 46.36 25.72
N ASP A 112 -17.01 47.61 25.49
CA ASP A 112 -17.45 48.08 24.17
C ASP A 112 -16.30 48.02 23.16
N GLN A 113 -15.10 48.50 23.53
CA GLN A 113 -13.89 48.38 22.70
C GLN A 113 -13.53 46.93 22.38
N LEU A 114 -13.66 46.02 23.35
CA LEU A 114 -13.40 44.60 23.14
C LEU A 114 -14.44 43.99 22.18
N ALA A 115 -15.70 44.40 22.28
CA ALA A 115 -16.75 43.95 21.36
C ALA A 115 -16.51 44.44 19.92
N ASP A 116 -16.04 45.68 19.76
CA ASP A 116 -15.68 46.24 18.45
C ASP A 116 -14.47 45.52 17.83
N LEU A 117 -13.40 45.33 18.61
CA LEU A 117 -12.22 44.60 18.15
C LEU A 117 -12.52 43.14 17.79
N LYS A 118 -13.46 42.50 18.49
CA LYS A 118 -13.93 41.15 18.12
C LYS A 118 -14.66 41.13 16.78
N ARG A 119 -15.54 42.10 16.53
CA ARG A 119 -16.22 42.22 15.23
C ARG A 119 -15.22 42.46 14.10
N ASP A 120 -14.24 43.34 14.33
CA ASP A 120 -13.21 43.63 13.34
C ASP A 120 -12.35 42.38 13.04
N SER A 121 -11.99 41.60 14.06
CA SER A 121 -11.28 40.32 13.89
C SER A 121 -12.06 39.33 13.04
N GLU A 122 -13.36 39.19 13.29
CA GLU A 122 -14.25 38.25 12.57
C GLU A 122 -14.45 38.67 11.10
N LEU A 123 -14.49 39.99 10.84
CA LEU A 123 -14.49 40.56 9.48
C LEU A 123 -13.17 40.34 8.75
N VAL A 124 -12.03 40.41 9.44
CA VAL A 124 -10.71 40.14 8.84
C VAL A 124 -10.55 38.66 8.52
N GLU A 125 -10.97 37.74 9.39
CA GLU A 125 -10.90 36.30 9.14
C GLU A 125 -11.77 35.87 7.95
N SER A 126 -13.00 36.38 7.87
CA SER A 126 -13.90 36.10 6.74
C SER A 126 -13.36 36.65 5.42
N ASN A 127 -12.83 37.88 5.41
CA ASN A 127 -12.20 38.45 4.22
C ASN A 127 -10.88 37.76 3.84
N SER A 128 -10.11 37.25 4.81
CA SER A 128 -8.86 36.53 4.53
C SER A 128 -9.10 35.20 3.82
N GLN A 129 -10.21 34.51 4.09
CA GLN A 129 -10.57 33.27 3.37
C GLN A 129 -11.06 33.54 1.94
N ASP A 130 -11.66 34.71 1.71
CA ASP A 130 -12.16 35.15 0.42
C ASP A 130 -11.20 36.04 -0.37
N SER A 131 -10.01 36.30 0.20
CA SER A 131 -8.95 37.09 -0.41
C SER A 131 -8.55 36.52 -1.78
N GLN A 132 -8.19 37.40 -2.70
CA GLN A 132 -7.80 37.04 -4.05
C GLN A 132 -6.62 36.05 -4.03
N GLU A 133 -5.69 36.25 -3.11
CA GLU A 133 -4.52 35.40 -2.87
C GLU A 133 -4.93 34.00 -2.38
N ALA A 134 -5.92 33.90 -1.50
CA ALA A 134 -6.43 32.61 -1.02
C ALA A 134 -7.14 31.80 -2.13
N LYS A 135 -7.77 32.50 -3.08
CA LYS A 135 -8.34 31.89 -4.31
C LYS A 135 -7.24 31.45 -5.27
N GLU A 136 -6.19 32.24 -5.44
CA GLU A 136 -5.02 31.90 -6.25
C GLU A 136 -4.26 30.69 -5.70
N ILE A 137 -4.03 30.62 -4.38
CA ILE A 137 -3.44 29.46 -3.71
C ILE A 137 -4.26 28.20 -3.99
N ARG A 138 -5.58 28.24 -3.76
CA ARG A 138 -6.48 27.11 -4.09
C ARG A 138 -6.42 26.71 -5.56
N MET A 139 -6.32 27.67 -6.49
CA MET A 139 -6.19 27.34 -7.91
C MET A 139 -4.85 26.68 -8.24
N LEU A 140 -3.75 27.15 -7.63
CA LEU A 140 -2.41 26.58 -7.80
C LEU A 140 -2.32 25.18 -7.21
N GLU A 141 -2.89 24.96 -6.02
CA GLU A 141 -3.00 23.63 -5.40
C GLU A 141 -3.77 22.67 -6.29
N ASN A 142 -4.94 23.07 -6.80
CA ASN A 142 -5.72 22.25 -7.73
C ASN A 142 -4.97 21.96 -9.05
N LYS A 143 -4.14 22.90 -9.53
CA LYS A 143 -3.29 22.67 -10.71
C LYS A 143 -2.16 21.69 -10.39
N LEU A 144 -1.56 21.79 -9.22
CA LEU A 144 -0.52 20.90 -8.74
C LEU A 144 -1.06 19.46 -8.59
N ASP A 145 -2.21 19.30 -7.94
CA ASP A 145 -2.87 17.99 -7.80
C ASP A 145 -3.17 17.36 -9.15
N LYS A 146 -3.69 18.14 -10.11
CA LYS A 146 -3.90 17.67 -11.48
C LYS A 146 -2.61 17.28 -12.17
N ALA A 147 -1.51 18.01 -11.95
CA ALA A 147 -0.21 17.68 -12.51
C ALA A 147 0.36 16.39 -11.88
N LEU A 148 0.19 16.21 -10.57
CA LEU A 148 0.61 15.01 -9.84
C LEU A 148 -0.17 13.76 -10.30
N ILE A 149 -1.49 13.88 -10.48
CA ILE A 149 -2.31 12.78 -11.02
C ILE A 149 -1.81 12.40 -12.42
N LYS A 150 -1.59 13.38 -13.30
CA LYS A 150 -1.06 13.14 -14.66
C LYS A 150 0.34 12.53 -14.63
N TYR A 151 1.22 12.97 -13.73
CA TYR A 151 2.55 12.42 -13.57
C TYR A 151 2.50 10.95 -13.12
N ASN A 152 1.67 10.64 -12.12
CA ASN A 152 1.51 9.27 -11.62
C ASN A 152 0.92 8.35 -12.68
N GLU A 153 -0.03 8.84 -13.47
CA GLU A 153 -0.61 8.08 -14.58
C GLU A 153 0.41 7.85 -15.71
N ALA A 154 1.19 8.87 -16.08
CA ALA A 154 2.28 8.73 -17.05
C ALA A 154 3.36 7.75 -16.54
N GLN A 155 3.69 7.76 -15.25
CA GLN A 155 4.61 6.80 -14.65
C GLN A 155 4.05 5.36 -14.66
N SER A 156 2.75 5.20 -14.41
CA SER A 156 2.08 3.90 -14.52
C SER A 156 2.18 3.36 -15.95
N ILE A 157 1.83 4.18 -16.95
CA ILE A 157 1.90 3.86 -18.38
C ILE A 157 3.34 3.52 -18.79
N LYS A 158 4.33 4.31 -18.33
CA LYS A 158 5.75 4.06 -18.59
C LYS A 158 6.16 2.68 -18.04
N LYS A 159 5.78 2.35 -16.81
CA LYS A 159 6.08 1.04 -16.21
C LYS A 159 5.51 -0.11 -17.04
N THR A 160 4.29 0.02 -17.56
CA THR A 160 3.70 -0.99 -18.45
C THR A 160 4.47 -1.11 -19.76
N TYR A 161 4.85 0.01 -20.38
CA TYR A 161 5.69 -0.04 -21.59
C TYR A 161 7.07 -0.64 -21.32
N ASP A 162 7.70 -0.32 -20.19
CA ASP A 162 8.98 -0.92 -19.79
C ASP A 162 8.85 -2.44 -19.61
N GLN A 163 7.73 -2.93 -19.07
CA GLN A 163 7.44 -4.36 -18.96
C GLN A 163 7.26 -5.01 -20.34
N ILE A 164 6.50 -4.37 -21.24
CA ILE A 164 6.30 -4.85 -22.61
C ILE A 164 7.63 -4.93 -23.34
N VAL A 165 8.48 -3.89 -23.24
CA VAL A 165 9.80 -3.87 -23.87
C VAL A 165 10.69 -4.98 -23.33
N LYS A 166 10.71 -5.21 -22.01
CA LYS A 166 11.45 -6.33 -21.41
C LYS A 166 10.98 -7.67 -21.96
N LYS A 167 9.66 -7.90 -22.04
CA LYS A 167 9.09 -9.13 -22.60
C LYS A 167 9.48 -9.33 -24.07
N LEU A 168 9.38 -8.28 -24.89
CA LEU A 168 9.80 -8.33 -26.28
C LEU A 168 11.31 -8.58 -26.44
N GLN A 169 12.14 -8.07 -25.52
CA GLN A 169 13.58 -8.35 -25.50
C GLN A 169 13.88 -9.80 -25.12
N GLU A 170 13.18 -10.35 -24.11
CA GLU A 170 13.26 -11.76 -23.73
C GLU A 170 12.83 -12.68 -24.88
N GLU A 171 11.70 -12.37 -25.54
CA GLU A 171 11.21 -13.11 -26.71
C GLU A 171 12.19 -13.03 -27.88
N ARG A 172 12.75 -11.85 -28.16
CA ARG A 172 13.76 -11.68 -29.22
C ARG A 172 14.96 -12.61 -29.01
N LEU A 173 15.46 -12.75 -27.78
CA LEU A 173 16.56 -13.67 -27.47
C LEU A 173 16.16 -15.15 -27.68
N THR A 174 14.88 -15.46 -27.55
CA THR A 174 14.36 -16.83 -27.70
C THR A 174 14.12 -17.19 -29.16
N PHE A 175 13.76 -16.23 -30.02
CA PHE A 175 13.51 -16.47 -31.44
C PHE A 175 14.71 -17.05 -32.18
N ASP A 176 15.94 -16.62 -31.87
CA ASP A 176 17.14 -17.16 -32.52
C ASP A 176 17.30 -18.66 -32.23
N ASN A 177 17.01 -19.10 -30.99
CA ASN A 177 17.05 -20.51 -30.61
C ASN A 177 15.92 -21.30 -31.29
N GLN A 178 14.71 -20.75 -31.33
CA GLN A 178 13.59 -21.36 -32.06
C GLN A 178 13.90 -21.50 -33.56
N LEU A 179 14.49 -20.48 -34.18
CA LEU A 179 14.91 -20.49 -35.57
C LEU A 179 15.97 -21.57 -35.80
N ALA A 180 17.00 -21.64 -34.95
CA ALA A 180 18.04 -22.67 -35.04
C ALA A 180 17.46 -24.09 -34.92
N ASN A 181 16.48 -24.30 -34.05
CA ASN A 181 15.79 -25.58 -33.91
C ASN A 181 14.95 -25.93 -35.15
N PHE A 182 14.26 -24.94 -35.75
CA PHE A 182 13.53 -25.14 -37.00
C PHE A 182 14.48 -25.40 -38.18
N GLU A 183 15.60 -24.69 -38.27
CA GLU A 183 16.62 -24.90 -39.29
C GLU A 183 17.25 -26.29 -39.18
N LYS A 184 17.56 -26.73 -37.96
CA LYS A 184 18.03 -28.09 -37.70
C LYS A 184 17.00 -29.13 -38.14
N THR A 185 15.76 -28.98 -37.68
CA THR A 185 14.66 -29.89 -38.05
C THR A 185 14.47 -29.95 -39.57
N LEU A 186 14.53 -28.80 -40.25
CA LEU A 186 14.41 -28.72 -41.70
C LEU A 186 15.58 -29.43 -42.40
N LYS A 187 16.79 -29.31 -41.87
CA LYS A 187 17.98 -30.00 -42.39
C LYS A 187 17.84 -31.51 -42.26
N ASP A 188 17.43 -31.99 -41.09
CA ASP A 188 17.21 -33.41 -40.81
C ASP A 188 16.13 -33.97 -41.75
N ARG A 189 14.99 -33.27 -41.89
CA ARG A 189 13.92 -33.67 -42.82
C ARG A 189 14.33 -33.67 -44.28
N LYS A 190 15.20 -32.73 -44.70
CA LYS A 190 15.76 -32.73 -46.06
C LYS A 190 16.69 -33.93 -46.28
N GLN A 191 17.47 -34.30 -45.27
CA GLN A 191 18.29 -35.49 -45.32
C GLN A 191 17.42 -36.75 -45.43
N ASP A 192 16.42 -36.90 -44.56
CA ASP A 192 15.47 -38.02 -44.60
C ASP A 192 14.78 -38.14 -45.97
N ALA A 193 14.36 -37.00 -46.55
CA ALA A 193 13.75 -36.96 -47.86
C ALA A 193 14.71 -37.41 -48.97
N ALA A 194 15.98 -37.00 -48.91
CA ALA A 194 17.00 -37.42 -49.87
C ALA A 194 17.32 -38.92 -49.75
N GLU A 195 17.40 -39.45 -48.52
CA GLU A 195 17.58 -40.87 -48.26
C GLU A 195 16.39 -41.69 -48.80
N LEU A 196 15.17 -41.21 -48.58
CA LEU A 196 13.95 -41.86 -49.09
C LEU A 196 13.86 -41.82 -50.62
N GLU A 197 14.33 -40.74 -51.26
CA GLU A 197 14.44 -40.66 -52.72
C GLU A 197 15.44 -41.69 -53.26
N LEU A 198 16.59 -41.86 -52.59
CA LEU A 198 17.59 -42.85 -52.96
C LEU A 198 17.04 -44.28 -52.81
N MET A 199 16.40 -44.58 -51.68
CA MET A 199 15.69 -45.86 -51.48
C MET A 199 14.62 -46.09 -52.54
N SER A 200 13.88 -45.06 -52.95
CA SER A 200 12.88 -45.16 -54.02
C SER A 200 13.53 -45.48 -55.37
N LYS A 201 14.67 -44.87 -55.70
CA LYS A 201 15.43 -45.18 -56.92
C LYS A 201 15.92 -46.62 -56.90
N ASP A 202 16.45 -47.09 -55.77
CA ASP A 202 16.92 -48.47 -55.62
C ASP A 202 15.77 -49.48 -55.75
N ALA A 203 14.63 -49.20 -55.11
CA ALA A 203 13.43 -50.03 -55.20
C ALA A 203 12.87 -50.08 -56.63
N ASN A 204 12.85 -48.94 -57.34
CA ASN A 204 12.46 -48.89 -58.74
C ASN A 204 13.45 -49.64 -59.64
N HIS A 205 14.75 -49.52 -59.39
CA HIS A 205 15.76 -50.27 -60.13
C HIS A 205 15.59 -51.77 -59.93
N ALA A 206 15.44 -52.24 -58.68
CA ALA A 206 15.19 -53.65 -58.37
C ALA A 206 13.92 -54.16 -59.05
N LYS A 207 12.85 -53.36 -59.09
CA LYS A 207 11.61 -53.68 -59.80
C LYS A 207 11.83 -53.81 -61.32
N GLU A 208 12.56 -52.90 -61.94
CA GLU A 208 12.85 -52.96 -63.37
C GLU A 208 13.76 -54.14 -63.72
N VAL A 209 14.75 -54.47 -62.86
CA VAL A 209 15.56 -55.68 -63.00
C VAL A 209 14.70 -56.93 -62.92
N ALA A 210 13.84 -57.06 -61.91
CA ALA A 210 12.94 -58.20 -61.76
C ALA A 210 11.97 -58.34 -62.95
N LYS A 211 11.44 -57.23 -63.47
CA LYS A 211 10.62 -57.24 -64.70
C LYS A 211 11.40 -57.68 -65.93
N ALA A 212 12.64 -57.22 -66.09
CA ALA A 212 13.50 -57.60 -67.21
C ALA A 212 13.85 -59.09 -67.15
N GLU A 213 14.14 -59.62 -65.96
CA GLU A 213 14.35 -61.05 -65.74
C GLU A 213 13.08 -61.86 -66.04
N LEU A 214 11.93 -61.42 -65.57
CA LEU A 214 10.64 -62.05 -65.86
C LEU A 214 10.37 -62.09 -67.37
N ALA A 215 10.56 -60.97 -68.08
CA ALA A 215 10.40 -60.91 -69.53
C ALA A 215 11.37 -61.84 -70.28
N ARG A 216 12.62 -61.94 -69.80
CA ARG A 216 13.61 -62.87 -70.35
C ARG A 216 13.19 -64.33 -70.15
N PHE A 217 12.69 -64.69 -68.96
CA PHE A 217 12.20 -66.03 -68.69
C PHE A 217 10.94 -66.35 -69.51
N GLU A 218 10.01 -65.41 -69.65
CA GLU A 218 8.83 -65.57 -70.52
C GLU A 218 9.23 -65.80 -71.97
N GLN A 219 10.20 -65.03 -72.49
CA GLN A 219 10.74 -65.23 -73.84
C GLN A 219 11.37 -66.62 -73.97
N GLN A 220 12.21 -67.04 -73.02
CA GLN A 220 12.84 -68.36 -73.03
C GLN A 220 11.80 -69.49 -73.03
N ILE A 221 10.76 -69.39 -72.19
CA ILE A 221 9.67 -70.37 -72.14
C ILE A 221 8.90 -70.39 -73.47
N ASN A 222 8.65 -69.23 -74.08
CA ASN A 222 7.94 -69.14 -75.35
C ASN A 222 8.77 -69.73 -76.51
N GLU A 223 10.07 -69.47 -76.54
CA GLU A 223 11.01 -70.08 -77.48
C GLU A 223 11.05 -71.60 -77.31
N GLU A 224 11.14 -72.10 -76.08
CA GLU A 224 11.13 -73.53 -75.78
C GLU A 224 9.78 -74.18 -76.19
N ARG A 225 8.65 -73.52 -75.91
CA ARG A 225 7.32 -73.95 -76.39
C ARG A 225 7.27 -74.02 -77.91
N LYS A 226 7.81 -73.01 -78.61
CA LYS A 226 7.89 -72.98 -80.08
C LYS A 226 8.79 -74.07 -80.64
N GLN A 227 9.92 -74.37 -80.00
CA GLN A 227 10.78 -75.48 -80.39
C GLN A 227 10.08 -76.82 -80.17
N ARG A 228 9.44 -77.02 -79.00
CA ARG A 228 8.63 -78.22 -78.74
C ARG A 228 7.50 -78.39 -79.73
N GLU A 229 6.84 -77.31 -80.15
CA GLU A 229 5.81 -77.35 -81.18
C GLU A 229 6.38 -77.75 -82.54
N LYS A 230 7.53 -77.19 -82.94
CA LYS A 230 8.24 -77.61 -84.17
C LYS A 230 8.63 -79.08 -84.13
N ASP A 231 9.18 -79.55 -83.02
CA ASP A 231 9.56 -80.96 -82.85
C ASP A 231 8.33 -81.88 -82.90
N LEU A 232 7.23 -81.47 -82.28
CA LEU A 232 5.95 -82.18 -82.35
C LEU A 232 5.42 -82.22 -83.79
N GLN A 233 5.46 -81.09 -84.51
CA GLN A 233 5.08 -81.02 -85.93
C GLN A 233 5.97 -81.92 -86.78
N HIS A 234 7.29 -81.91 -86.58
CA HIS A 234 8.23 -82.77 -87.29
C HIS A 234 7.95 -84.26 -87.03
N ARG A 235 7.71 -84.64 -85.77
CA ARG A 235 7.32 -86.02 -85.40
C ARG A 235 5.97 -86.42 -86.01
N LYS A 236 4.98 -85.53 -86.03
CA LYS A 236 3.69 -85.76 -86.69
C LYS A 236 3.85 -85.98 -88.19
N GLU A 237 4.68 -85.17 -88.86
CA GLU A 237 4.96 -85.32 -90.29
C GLU A 237 5.69 -86.63 -90.59
N LEU A 238 6.71 -87.00 -89.79
CA LEU A 238 7.35 -88.31 -89.91
C LEU A 238 6.38 -89.47 -89.68
N ALA A 239 5.49 -89.35 -88.69
CA ALA A 239 4.45 -90.35 -88.44
C ALA A 239 3.46 -90.46 -89.61
N ARG A 240 3.06 -89.32 -90.19
CA ARG A 240 2.21 -89.25 -91.38
C ARG A 240 2.91 -89.88 -92.59
N GLN A 241 4.18 -89.56 -92.85
CA GLN A 241 4.96 -90.18 -93.91
C GLN A 241 5.11 -91.70 -93.71
N LYS A 242 5.29 -92.16 -92.47
CA LYS A 242 5.27 -93.58 -92.14
C LYS A 242 3.90 -94.21 -92.36
N MET A 243 2.81 -93.53 -92.03
CA MET A 243 1.45 -94.00 -92.34
C MET A 243 1.22 -94.06 -93.85
N GLU A 244 1.61 -93.04 -94.62
CA GLU A 244 1.52 -93.04 -96.08
C GLU A 244 2.41 -94.13 -96.71
N PHE A 245 3.60 -94.39 -96.15
CA PHE A 245 4.47 -95.48 -96.59
C PHE A 245 3.92 -96.85 -96.18
N SER A 246 3.35 -96.98 -94.98
CA SER A 246 2.65 -98.17 -94.50
C SER A 246 1.40 -98.43 -95.32
N GLU A 247 0.63 -97.41 -95.71
CA GLU A 247 -0.54 -97.54 -96.57
C GLU A 247 -0.12 -97.93 -98.00
N LYS A 248 1.00 -97.40 -98.50
CA LYS A 248 1.62 -97.84 -99.76
C LYS A 248 2.16 -99.27 -99.67
N LEU A 249 2.75 -99.65 -98.53
CA LEU A 249 3.20 -101.00 -98.26
C LEU A 249 2.03 -101.95 -98.06
N ASP A 250 0.94 -101.56 -97.41
CA ASP A 250 -0.29 -102.33 -97.25
C ASP A 250 -0.98 -102.48 -98.61
N ARG A 251 -1.00 -101.43 -99.45
CA ARG A 251 -1.38 -101.57 -100.87
C ARG A 251 -0.47 -102.53 -101.65
N LYS A 252 0.80 -102.69 -101.27
CA LYS A 252 1.75 -103.64 -101.86
C LYS A 252 1.69 -105.04 -101.22
N ALA A 253 1.34 -105.14 -99.94
CA ALA A 253 1.24 -106.36 -99.13
C ALA A 253 -0.11 -107.04 -99.33
N LEU A 254 -1.18 -106.28 -99.66
CA LEU A 254 -2.41 -106.81 -100.27
C LEU A 254 -2.18 -107.39 -101.68
N GLN A 255 -0.96 -107.30 -102.23
CA GLN A 255 -0.57 -107.88 -103.50
C GLN A 255 0.54 -108.95 -103.39
N LEU A 256 1.10 -109.19 -102.20
CA LEU A 256 2.12 -110.20 -101.93
C LEU A 256 1.93 -110.76 -100.53
N ASP A 257 1.11 -111.80 -100.45
CA ASP A 257 0.91 -112.69 -99.31
C ASP A 257 2.12 -113.63 -99.16
N GLY A 258 2.51 -113.94 -97.92
CA GLY A 258 3.50 -114.99 -97.63
C GLY A 258 4.45 -114.72 -96.45
N PRO A 259 4.16 -115.28 -95.25
CA PRO A 259 4.97 -115.15 -94.05
C PRO A 259 5.93 -116.33 -93.83
N ALA A 260 7.06 -116.08 -93.17
CA ALA A 260 7.94 -117.06 -92.56
C ALA A 260 8.94 -116.31 -91.64
N LEU A 261 9.45 -116.80 -90.52
CA LEU A 261 9.08 -117.81 -89.53
C LEU A 261 10.13 -117.64 -88.41
N GLU A 262 9.79 -118.00 -87.19
CA GLU A 262 10.59 -117.88 -85.96
C GLU A 262 11.88 -118.73 -85.95
N GLN A 263 12.86 -118.35 -85.12
CA GLN A 263 13.61 -119.21 -84.16
C GLN A 263 14.69 -118.36 -83.44
N ASN A 264 14.55 -118.04 -82.14
CA ASN A 264 14.88 -118.80 -80.92
C ASN A 264 16.37 -119.19 -80.73
N GLN A 265 16.96 -118.65 -79.64
CA GLN A 265 17.78 -119.32 -78.59
C GLN A 265 19.04 -120.11 -79.05
N THR A 266 20.24 -120.05 -78.47
CA THR A 266 20.70 -119.83 -77.09
C THR A 266 22.25 -119.85 -77.07
N ASN A 267 22.80 -119.28 -76.00
CA ASN A 267 24.17 -119.32 -75.43
C ASN A 267 25.11 -120.49 -75.72
N GLU A 268 26.42 -120.23 -75.68
CA GLU A 268 27.44 -120.73 -74.70
C GLU A 268 28.87 -120.54 -75.26
N ASN A 269 29.71 -119.69 -74.62
CA ASN A 269 30.72 -119.96 -73.56
C ASN A 269 31.99 -120.68 -74.05
N GLU A 270 33.13 -119.96 -74.07
CA GLU A 270 34.43 -120.53 -73.69
C GLU A 270 35.26 -119.55 -72.85
N LYS A 271 35.76 -120.10 -71.74
CA LYS A 271 36.49 -119.51 -70.61
C LYS A 271 37.92 -119.13 -71.00
N ASN A 272 38.56 -118.24 -70.23
CA ASN A 272 39.92 -118.47 -69.70
C ASN A 272 40.27 -117.52 -68.52
N HIS A 273 40.17 -118.12 -67.33
CA HIS A 273 40.80 -117.89 -66.03
C HIS A 273 41.99 -116.88 -65.95
N TYR A 274 41.81 -115.73 -65.27
CA TYR A 274 42.88 -115.01 -64.56
C TYR A 274 42.30 -114.09 -63.45
N ASP A 275 42.75 -114.33 -62.21
CA ASP A 275 42.68 -113.51 -60.97
C ASP A 275 41.39 -113.51 -60.09
N GLU A 276 41.09 -114.63 -59.42
CA GLU A 276 40.02 -114.73 -58.39
C GLU A 276 40.16 -113.73 -57.22
N GLU A 277 41.38 -113.29 -56.86
CA GLU A 277 41.57 -112.27 -55.82
C GLU A 277 41.21 -110.85 -56.29
N LYS A 278 41.44 -110.56 -57.58
CA LYS A 278 41.00 -109.29 -58.17
C LYS A 278 39.49 -109.28 -58.32
N GLU A 279 38.89 -110.40 -58.68
CA GLU A 279 37.44 -110.53 -58.79
C GLU A 279 36.74 -110.34 -57.44
N LYS A 280 37.28 -110.91 -56.34
CA LYS A 280 36.77 -110.64 -54.99
C LYS A 280 36.86 -109.16 -54.59
N LYS A 281 37.99 -108.50 -54.88
CA LYS A 281 38.13 -107.05 -54.65
C LYS A 281 37.23 -106.22 -55.54
N ILE A 282 37.02 -106.62 -56.79
CA ILE A 282 36.09 -105.97 -57.71
C ILE A 282 34.67 -106.12 -57.19
N MET A 283 34.26 -107.30 -56.72
CA MET A 283 32.94 -107.48 -56.10
C MET A 283 32.75 -106.62 -54.84
N GLU A 284 33.78 -106.50 -53.99
CA GLU A 284 33.74 -105.62 -52.81
C GLU A 284 33.66 -104.14 -53.20
N TYR A 285 34.41 -103.72 -54.23
CA TYR A 285 34.31 -102.36 -54.79
C TYR A 285 32.95 -102.11 -55.48
N GLU A 286 32.38 -103.10 -56.15
CA GLU A 286 31.06 -103.01 -56.77
C GLU A 286 29.95 -102.94 -55.72
N GLU A 287 30.04 -103.72 -54.64
CA GLU A 287 29.11 -103.68 -53.51
C GLU A 287 29.17 -102.32 -52.78
N THR A 288 30.37 -101.81 -52.52
CA THR A 288 30.55 -100.48 -51.91
C THR A 288 30.07 -99.35 -52.82
N ILE A 289 30.32 -99.42 -54.14
CA ILE A 289 29.79 -98.45 -55.11
C ILE A 289 28.27 -98.53 -55.18
N ARG A 290 27.69 -99.73 -55.13
CA ARG A 290 26.24 -99.92 -55.12
C ARG A 290 25.60 -99.32 -53.86
N LEU A 291 26.22 -99.53 -52.70
CA LEU A 291 25.80 -98.91 -51.45
C LEU A 291 25.89 -97.37 -51.52
N ILE A 292 26.98 -96.83 -52.07
CA ILE A 292 27.13 -95.37 -52.25
C ILE A 292 26.06 -94.84 -53.21
N LYS A 293 25.76 -95.53 -54.31
CA LYS A 293 24.69 -95.15 -55.25
C LYS A 293 23.31 -95.17 -54.59
N GLU A 294 23.04 -96.13 -53.73
CA GLU A 294 21.79 -96.24 -52.97
C GLU A 294 21.65 -95.09 -51.95
N VAL A 295 22.70 -94.81 -51.18
CA VAL A 295 22.71 -93.73 -50.18
C VAL A 295 22.65 -92.33 -50.83
N THR A 296 23.34 -92.14 -51.96
CA THR A 296 23.34 -90.85 -52.68
C THR A 296 22.13 -90.67 -53.61
N GLY A 297 21.38 -91.75 -53.88
CA GLY A 297 20.21 -91.78 -54.76
C GLY A 297 20.55 -91.51 -56.24
N VAL A 298 21.75 -91.90 -56.68
CA VAL A 298 22.29 -91.55 -58.01
C VAL A 298 22.58 -92.81 -58.83
N SER A 299 22.22 -92.79 -60.12
CA SER A 299 22.34 -93.98 -60.99
C SER A 299 23.73 -94.11 -61.63
N ASP A 300 24.39 -93.01 -61.97
CA ASP A 300 25.72 -92.99 -62.60
C ASP A 300 26.85 -92.65 -61.62
N ILE A 301 28.00 -93.31 -61.77
CA ILE A 301 29.19 -93.10 -60.92
C ILE A 301 29.74 -91.67 -61.08
N LYS A 302 29.63 -91.09 -62.27
CA LYS A 302 30.08 -89.72 -62.53
C LYS A 302 29.24 -88.69 -61.77
N GLU A 303 27.93 -88.87 -61.76
CA GLU A 303 27.01 -88.01 -60.99
C GLU A 303 27.25 -88.14 -59.47
N VAL A 304 27.64 -89.32 -58.98
CA VAL A 304 28.09 -89.50 -57.58
C VAL A 304 29.32 -88.63 -57.32
N GLN A 305 30.34 -88.69 -58.18
CA GLN A 305 31.55 -87.87 -58.02
C GLN A 305 31.24 -86.37 -58.03
N ASP A 306 30.35 -85.92 -58.92
CA ASP A 306 30.01 -84.50 -59.02
C ASP A 306 29.19 -84.03 -57.81
N LYS A 307 28.28 -84.85 -57.25
CA LYS A 307 27.62 -84.55 -55.98
C LYS A 307 28.60 -84.47 -54.81
N PHE A 308 29.58 -85.38 -54.74
CA PHE A 308 30.60 -85.32 -53.69
C PHE A 308 31.48 -84.07 -53.80
N LYS A 309 31.86 -83.67 -55.02
CA LYS A 309 32.57 -82.39 -55.24
C LYS A 309 31.73 -81.20 -54.81
N LEU A 310 30.45 -81.14 -55.20
CA LEU A 310 29.56 -80.06 -54.82
C LEU A 310 29.30 -80.04 -53.30
N GLN A 311 29.20 -81.21 -52.66
CA GLN A 311 29.07 -81.33 -51.22
C GLN A 311 30.34 -80.88 -50.49
N GLU A 312 31.52 -81.20 -51.04
CA GLU A 312 32.80 -80.73 -50.53
C GLU A 312 32.94 -79.21 -50.67
N GLU A 313 32.56 -78.65 -51.81
CA GLU A 313 32.53 -77.19 -52.04
C GLU A 313 31.53 -76.50 -51.10
N THR A 314 30.35 -77.06 -50.91
CA THR A 314 29.34 -76.55 -49.98
C THR A 314 29.84 -76.61 -48.54
N ASN A 315 30.50 -77.70 -48.15
CA ASN A 315 31.12 -77.84 -46.83
C ASN A 315 32.24 -76.81 -46.62
N LYS A 316 33.12 -76.62 -47.61
CA LYS A 316 34.15 -75.56 -47.58
C LYS A 316 33.54 -74.18 -47.46
N HIS A 317 32.43 -73.91 -48.13
CA HIS A 317 31.73 -72.64 -48.02
C HIS A 317 31.09 -72.44 -46.64
N LEU A 318 30.42 -73.47 -46.11
CA LEU A 318 29.80 -73.42 -44.79
C LEU A 318 30.83 -73.27 -43.66
N THR A 319 31.95 -73.98 -43.73
CA THR A 319 33.05 -73.85 -42.76
C THR A 319 33.72 -72.48 -42.84
N LEU A 320 33.85 -71.90 -44.05
CA LEU A 320 34.31 -70.52 -44.20
C LEU A 320 33.32 -69.53 -43.56
N LEU A 321 32.02 -69.73 -43.78
CA LEU A 321 30.97 -68.87 -43.22
C LEU A 321 30.89 -68.99 -41.69
N GLU A 322 31.04 -70.20 -41.16
CA GLU A 322 31.14 -70.47 -39.72
C GLU A 322 32.32 -69.70 -39.13
N LYS A 323 33.50 -69.82 -39.72
CA LYS A 323 34.70 -69.08 -39.29
C LYS A 323 34.50 -67.56 -39.35
N GLN A 324 33.91 -67.04 -40.42
CA GLN A 324 33.61 -65.60 -40.53
C GLN A 324 32.58 -65.14 -39.49
N ASN A 325 31.60 -65.96 -39.15
CA ASN A 325 30.61 -65.65 -38.11
C ASN A 325 31.25 -65.70 -36.73
N GLU A 326 32.14 -66.66 -36.45
CA GLU A 326 32.93 -66.71 -35.22
C GLU A 326 33.80 -65.46 -35.05
N GLU A 327 34.50 -65.02 -36.11
CA GLU A 327 35.28 -63.78 -36.11
C GLU A 327 34.40 -62.55 -35.84
N LYS A 328 33.23 -62.46 -36.47
CA LYS A 328 32.27 -61.37 -36.21
C LYS A 328 31.76 -61.38 -34.77
N ILE A 329 31.45 -62.56 -34.21
CA ILE A 329 31.01 -62.70 -32.83
C ILE A 329 32.12 -62.27 -31.86
N ALA A 330 33.37 -62.65 -32.14
CA ALA A 330 34.52 -62.23 -31.33
C ALA A 330 34.69 -60.70 -31.34
N LEU A 331 34.64 -60.07 -32.52
CA LEU A 331 34.72 -58.61 -32.67
C LEU A 331 33.57 -57.90 -31.96
N LEU A 332 32.34 -58.42 -32.06
CA LEU A 332 31.18 -57.83 -31.37
C LEU A 332 31.28 -57.98 -29.85
N LYS A 333 31.81 -59.09 -29.34
CA LYS A 333 32.08 -59.28 -27.91
C LYS A 333 33.14 -58.31 -27.41
N GLU A 334 34.19 -58.07 -28.19
CA GLU A 334 35.23 -57.10 -27.84
C GLU A 334 34.70 -55.67 -27.83
N LYS A 335 33.96 -55.26 -28.88
CA LYS A 335 33.28 -53.95 -28.91
C LYS A 335 32.31 -53.77 -27.76
N LYS A 336 31.52 -54.80 -27.42
CA LYS A 336 30.64 -54.76 -26.24
C LYS A 336 31.43 -54.50 -24.96
N LYS A 337 32.58 -55.16 -24.80
CA LYS A 337 33.45 -54.96 -23.63
C LYS A 337 34.02 -53.54 -23.58
N GLN A 338 34.47 -53.00 -24.72
CA GLN A 338 34.96 -51.61 -24.82
C GLN A 338 33.88 -50.60 -24.44
N VAL A 339 32.68 -50.74 -25.01
CA VAL A 339 31.53 -49.86 -24.69
C VAL A 339 31.13 -49.98 -23.21
N LEU A 340 31.25 -51.16 -22.60
CA LEU A 340 30.95 -51.34 -21.18
C LEU A 340 31.95 -50.59 -20.29
N ILE A 341 33.23 -50.63 -20.64
CA ILE A 341 34.29 -49.91 -19.93
C ILE A 341 34.08 -48.39 -20.08
N GLU A 342 33.81 -47.91 -21.29
CA GLU A 342 33.49 -46.50 -21.55
C GLU A 342 32.25 -46.05 -20.77
N PHE A 343 31.23 -46.90 -20.67
CA PHE A 343 30.02 -46.62 -19.89
C PHE A 343 30.30 -46.56 -18.39
N GLU A 344 31.11 -47.46 -17.85
CA GLU A 344 31.52 -47.44 -16.44
C GLU A 344 32.32 -46.16 -16.14
N GLU A 345 33.29 -45.81 -16.97
CA GLU A 345 34.05 -44.56 -16.86
C GLU A 345 33.14 -43.32 -16.90
N LEU A 346 32.18 -43.29 -17.84
CA LEU A 346 31.19 -42.21 -17.93
C LEU A 346 30.31 -42.14 -16.70
N LYS A 347 29.83 -43.28 -16.18
CA LYS A 347 29.01 -43.33 -14.96
C LYS A 347 29.76 -42.77 -13.75
N PHE A 348 31.00 -43.20 -13.53
CA PHE A 348 31.83 -42.67 -12.44
C PHE A 348 32.21 -41.18 -12.64
N SER A 349 32.40 -40.74 -13.88
CA SER A 349 32.66 -39.32 -14.19
C SER A 349 31.43 -38.43 -14.01
N SER A 350 30.22 -38.96 -14.28
CA SER A 350 28.97 -38.22 -14.14
C SER A 350 28.56 -38.09 -12.68
N GLU A 351 28.72 -39.15 -11.91
CA GLU A 351 28.34 -39.18 -10.49
C GLU A 351 29.27 -38.29 -9.64
N SER A 352 30.57 -38.26 -9.96
CA SER A 352 31.54 -37.35 -9.33
C SER A 352 31.29 -35.87 -9.67
N LYS A 353 30.93 -35.55 -10.92
CA LYS A 353 30.57 -34.18 -11.33
C LYS A 353 29.26 -33.71 -10.70
N GLN A 354 28.26 -34.58 -10.60
CA GLN A 354 26.99 -34.24 -9.96
C GLN A 354 27.18 -33.94 -8.48
N GLY A 355 27.95 -34.76 -7.75
CA GLY A 355 28.25 -34.53 -6.33
C GLY A 355 29.07 -33.27 -6.05
N HIS A 356 30.00 -32.90 -6.94
CA HIS A 356 30.71 -31.63 -6.84
C HIS A 356 29.78 -30.45 -7.14
N SER A 357 28.91 -30.57 -8.14
CA SER A 357 27.96 -29.51 -8.50
C SER A 357 26.96 -29.25 -7.38
N THR A 358 26.46 -30.29 -6.69
CA THR A 358 25.53 -30.12 -5.58
C THR A 358 26.20 -29.47 -4.37
N ARG A 359 27.43 -29.90 -4.01
CA ARG A 359 28.21 -29.27 -2.93
C ARG A 359 28.51 -27.80 -3.22
N LEU A 360 28.92 -27.48 -4.45
CA LEU A 360 29.20 -26.10 -4.85
C LEU A 360 27.94 -25.22 -4.76
N VAL A 361 26.79 -25.77 -5.12
CA VAL A 361 25.49 -25.08 -4.96
C VAL A 361 25.13 -24.89 -3.48
N GLU A 362 25.41 -25.86 -2.62
CA GLU A 362 25.23 -25.70 -1.17
C GLU A 362 26.16 -24.64 -0.57
N GLU A 363 27.45 -24.64 -0.94
CA GLU A 363 28.42 -23.60 -0.53
C GLU A 363 27.98 -22.20 -0.99
N PHE A 364 27.50 -22.06 -2.23
CA PHE A 364 26.99 -20.77 -2.71
C PHE A 364 25.70 -20.35 -1.99
N LYS A 365 24.83 -21.29 -1.63
CA LYS A 365 23.65 -20.99 -0.80
C LYS A 365 24.07 -20.52 0.59
N GLU A 366 25.05 -21.16 1.21
CA GLU A 366 25.59 -20.77 2.51
C GLU A 366 26.26 -19.39 2.47
N HIS A 367 27.07 -19.11 1.45
CA HIS A 367 27.63 -17.78 1.27
C HIS A 367 26.56 -16.70 1.04
N LEU A 368 25.47 -17.04 0.35
CA LEU A 368 24.36 -16.12 0.12
C LEU A 368 23.59 -15.84 1.42
N THR A 369 23.34 -16.86 2.25
CA THR A 369 22.68 -16.66 3.56
C THR A 369 23.57 -15.87 4.52
N GLU A 370 24.88 -16.14 4.56
CA GLU A 370 25.84 -15.35 5.34
C GLU A 370 25.91 -13.89 4.89
N ALA A 371 25.99 -13.64 3.58
CA ALA A 371 26.01 -12.29 3.02
C ALA A 371 24.71 -11.54 3.32
N SER A 372 23.56 -12.22 3.21
CA SER A 372 22.24 -11.67 3.57
C SER A 372 22.17 -11.32 5.06
N ASN A 373 22.68 -12.19 5.94
CA ASN A 373 22.72 -11.94 7.38
C ASN A 373 23.62 -10.74 7.72
N LYS A 374 24.81 -10.65 7.12
CA LYS A 374 25.71 -9.49 7.27
C LYS A 374 25.07 -8.19 6.77
N MET A 375 24.36 -8.25 5.64
CA MET A 375 23.61 -7.11 5.11
C MET A 375 22.53 -6.67 6.10
N ASN A 376 21.72 -7.59 6.62
CA ASN A 376 20.67 -7.28 7.58
C ASN A 376 21.22 -6.71 8.89
N GLU A 377 22.33 -7.26 9.41
CA GLU A 377 22.98 -6.74 10.60
C GLU A 377 23.51 -5.31 10.38
N SER A 378 24.15 -5.06 9.23
CA SER A 378 24.61 -3.71 8.87
C SER A 378 23.44 -2.74 8.74
N LYS A 379 22.33 -3.15 8.11
CA LYS A 379 21.11 -2.36 7.96
C LYS A 379 20.53 -1.99 9.32
N LEU A 380 20.43 -2.94 10.25
CA LEU A 380 19.99 -2.69 11.63
C LEU A 380 20.89 -1.69 12.37
N LYS A 381 22.22 -1.80 12.20
CA LYS A 381 23.17 -0.82 12.76
C LYS A 381 22.96 0.57 12.17
N TYR A 382 22.78 0.68 10.85
CA TYR A 382 22.48 1.95 10.17
C TYR A 382 21.14 2.54 10.60
N GLU A 383 20.08 1.73 10.72
CA GLU A 383 18.77 2.19 11.20
C GLU A 383 18.84 2.72 12.64
N ARG A 384 19.60 2.06 13.53
CA ARG A 384 19.84 2.56 14.89
C ARG A 384 20.60 3.88 14.88
N ALA A 385 21.69 3.97 14.10
CA ALA A 385 22.47 5.20 13.98
C ALA A 385 21.65 6.35 13.38
N ALA A 386 20.81 6.07 12.38
CA ALA A 386 19.91 7.05 11.76
C ALA A 386 18.87 7.57 12.75
N ARG A 387 18.24 6.68 13.55
CA ARG A 387 17.31 7.10 14.61
C ARG A 387 17.99 7.94 15.69
N LEU A 388 19.20 7.56 16.10
CA LEU A 388 19.99 8.36 17.05
C LEU A 388 20.32 9.74 16.48
N LEU A 389 20.68 9.82 15.20
CA LEU A 389 20.93 11.08 14.50
C LEU A 389 19.66 11.92 14.41
N GLU A 390 18.52 11.36 14.03
CA GLU A 390 17.24 12.07 13.94
C GLU A 390 16.78 12.60 15.31
N ASN A 391 16.95 11.80 16.38
CA ASN A 391 16.69 12.23 17.75
C ASN A 391 17.63 13.36 18.17
N ALA A 392 18.93 13.28 17.84
CA ALA A 392 19.88 14.34 18.11
C ALA A 392 19.54 15.63 17.35
N GLN A 393 19.18 15.53 16.06
CA GLN A 393 18.75 16.68 15.27
C GLN A 393 17.49 17.34 15.83
N SER A 394 16.50 16.53 16.22
CA SER A 394 15.26 17.02 16.84
C SER A 394 15.54 17.67 18.20
N GLY A 395 16.44 17.08 19.00
CA GLY A 395 16.91 17.65 20.26
C GLY A 395 17.64 18.99 20.08
N ILE A 396 18.53 19.09 19.09
CA ILE A 396 19.24 20.33 18.74
C ILE A 396 18.24 21.41 18.30
N ARG A 397 17.27 21.08 17.44
CA ARG A 397 16.22 22.03 17.02
C ARG A 397 15.35 22.49 18.17
N HIS A 398 14.94 21.56 19.05
CA HIS A 398 14.15 21.91 20.23
C HIS A 398 14.92 22.81 21.20
N LEU A 399 16.21 22.56 21.40
CA LEU A 399 17.08 23.38 22.22
C LEU A 399 17.31 24.76 21.58
N TYR A 400 17.51 24.83 20.27
CA TYR A 400 17.59 26.07 19.50
C TYR A 400 16.33 26.93 19.67
N ASN A 401 15.14 26.33 19.51
CA ASN A 401 13.87 27.03 19.68
C ASN A 401 13.69 27.57 21.11
N LYS A 402 14.10 26.81 22.13
CA LYS A 402 14.06 27.29 23.53
C LYS A 402 15.02 28.44 23.79
N LEU A 403 16.11 28.54 23.04
CA LEU A 403 17.12 29.60 23.14
C LEU A 403 16.87 30.75 22.13
N GLU A 404 15.75 30.76 21.41
CA GLU A 404 15.43 31.81 20.42
C GLU A 404 15.34 33.20 21.06
N SER A 405 14.81 33.28 22.28
CA SER A 405 14.64 34.52 23.05
C SER A 405 15.95 35.17 23.54
N ILE A 406 17.10 34.53 23.31
CA ILE A 406 18.40 34.97 23.80
C ILE A 406 19.19 35.56 22.64
N HIS A 407 19.29 36.89 22.62
CA HIS A 407 20.08 37.61 21.65
C HIS A 407 21.56 37.60 22.04
N LEU A 408 22.38 37.04 21.15
CA LEU A 408 23.84 37.13 21.21
C LEU A 408 24.32 38.51 20.72
N PRO A 409 25.43 39.03 21.25
CA PRO A 409 26.08 40.21 20.69
C PRO A 409 26.58 39.94 19.26
N GLU A 410 26.47 40.94 18.40
CA GLU A 410 26.56 40.91 16.92
C GLU A 410 27.90 40.44 16.31
N ASN A 411 28.85 39.96 17.12
CA ASN A 411 30.22 39.63 16.73
C ASN A 411 30.60 38.14 16.76
N VAL A 412 29.66 37.22 16.97
CA VAL A 412 29.96 35.77 16.93
C VAL A 412 29.12 35.12 15.84
N LYS A 413 29.71 34.97 14.66
CA LYS A 413 29.19 34.08 13.62
C LYS A 413 29.92 32.75 13.71
N PRO A 414 29.21 31.62 13.68
CA PRO A 414 29.83 30.30 13.70
C PRO A 414 30.55 30.04 12.37
N THR A 415 31.48 29.09 12.38
CA THR A 415 32.45 28.87 11.28
C THR A 415 31.87 27.99 10.16
N ASP A 416 30.78 27.26 10.44
CA ASP A 416 30.21 26.25 9.56
C ASP A 416 29.06 26.79 8.66
N GLU A 417 28.75 26.06 7.58
CA GLU A 417 27.70 26.42 6.60
C GLU A 417 26.32 26.64 7.26
N GLU A 418 25.70 27.79 6.93
CA GLU A 418 24.36 28.17 7.42
C GLU A 418 23.31 27.10 7.06
N GLY A 419 22.77 26.43 8.09
CA GLY A 419 21.71 25.43 7.96
C GLY A 419 22.10 23.99 8.33
N SER A 420 23.38 23.74 8.63
CA SER A 420 23.82 22.44 9.16
C SER A 420 23.39 22.23 10.61
N ASN A 421 23.14 20.98 11.04
CA ASN A 421 22.82 20.69 12.45
C ASN A 421 24.01 21.00 13.38
N LEU A 422 25.25 20.98 12.86
CA LEU A 422 26.42 21.48 13.57
C LEU A 422 26.36 22.99 13.81
N TYR A 423 25.99 23.78 12.81
CA TYR A 423 25.77 25.23 12.94
C TYR A 423 24.73 25.55 14.03
N LEU A 424 23.59 24.84 14.02
CA LEU A 424 22.54 24.98 15.03
C LEU A 424 23.05 24.64 16.43
N LEU A 425 23.87 23.58 16.56
CA LEU A 425 24.46 23.18 17.84
C LEU A 425 25.51 24.18 18.34
N GLU A 426 26.35 24.72 17.47
CA GLU A 426 27.35 25.75 17.80
C GLU A 426 26.67 27.05 18.25
N MET A 427 25.58 27.44 17.59
CA MET A 427 24.74 28.57 18.01
C MET A 427 24.08 28.35 19.36
N CYS A 428 23.61 27.14 19.63
CA CYS A 428 23.08 26.77 20.94
C CYS A 428 24.15 26.85 22.03
N PHE A 429 25.36 26.38 21.75
CA PHE A 429 26.49 26.42 22.68
C PHE A 429 26.85 27.86 23.07
N LEU A 430 26.98 28.76 22.08
CA LEU A 430 27.28 30.16 22.32
C LEU A 430 26.18 30.88 23.11
N LYS A 431 24.91 30.60 22.81
CA LYS A 431 23.77 31.14 23.59
C LYS A 431 23.78 30.66 25.04
N LEU A 432 24.06 29.38 25.27
CA LEU A 432 24.18 28.83 26.62
C LEU A 432 25.38 29.44 27.38
N GLU A 433 26.52 29.62 26.72
CA GLU A 433 27.68 30.27 27.33
C GLU A 433 27.40 31.74 27.71
N ALA A 434 26.62 32.45 26.89
CA ALA A 434 26.15 33.80 27.21
C ALA A 434 25.20 33.83 28.41
N ILE A 435 24.32 32.83 28.57
CA ILE A 435 23.50 32.68 29.79
C ILE A 435 24.41 32.48 31.00
N VAL A 436 25.33 31.51 30.92
CA VAL A 436 26.23 31.18 32.04
C VAL A 436 27.00 32.41 32.49
N LYS A 437 27.60 33.16 31.57
CA LYS A 437 28.28 34.44 31.87
C LYS A 437 27.35 35.52 32.44
N ASN A 438 26.09 35.56 32.02
CA ASN A 438 25.09 36.49 32.55
C ASN A 438 24.51 36.06 33.91
N THR A 439 24.64 34.78 34.28
CA THR A 439 24.22 34.21 35.57
C THR A 439 25.35 34.09 36.58
N GLU A 440 26.61 34.11 36.15
CA GLU A 440 27.78 34.20 37.04
C GLU A 440 27.75 35.53 37.81
N GLY A 441 27.22 35.49 39.04
CA GLY A 441 27.13 36.63 39.96
C GLY A 441 25.74 37.21 40.20
N LYS A 442 24.66 36.58 39.73
CA LYS A 442 23.28 36.92 40.13
C LYS A 442 22.58 35.71 40.72
N ASP A 443 22.43 35.69 42.03
CA ASP A 443 21.52 34.77 42.72
C ASP A 443 20.10 34.98 42.19
N LEU A 444 19.52 33.94 41.61
CA LEU A 444 18.10 33.91 41.26
C LEU A 444 17.30 34.04 42.56
N PRO A 445 16.33 34.98 42.66
CA PRO A 445 15.46 35.03 43.82
C PRO A 445 14.68 33.71 43.92
N GLU A 446 14.86 33.00 45.03
CA GLU A 446 14.06 31.85 45.44
C GLU A 446 12.58 32.19 45.31
N VAL A 447 11.91 31.56 44.34
CA VAL A 447 10.46 31.52 44.32
C VAL A 447 10.03 30.56 45.44
N PRO A 448 9.25 31.01 46.44
CA PRO A 448 8.85 30.17 47.57
C PRO A 448 7.97 29.02 47.10
N VAL A 449 8.38 27.80 47.46
CA VAL A 449 7.58 26.58 47.32
C VAL A 449 6.42 26.63 48.33
N PRO A 450 5.14 26.63 47.92
CA PRO A 450 4.04 26.43 48.86
C PRO A 450 3.91 24.94 49.24
N PRO A 451 3.50 24.61 50.48
CA PRO A 451 3.39 23.24 50.96
C PRO A 451 2.27 22.44 50.27
N PRO A 452 2.35 21.09 50.27
CA PRO A 452 1.40 20.24 49.56
C PRO A 452 0.03 20.27 50.26
N GLN A 453 -0.95 20.90 49.63
CA GLN A 453 -2.36 20.72 49.98
C GLN A 453 -3.01 19.74 49.02
N THR A 454 -3.44 18.61 49.56
CA THR A 454 -4.49 17.75 49.03
C THR A 454 -5.76 18.57 48.77
N SER A 455 -6.19 18.70 47.50
CA SER A 455 -7.59 18.95 47.10
C SER A 455 -7.76 18.86 45.59
N GLN A 456 -8.51 17.84 45.16
CA GLN A 456 -9.62 17.87 44.21
C GLN A 456 -9.59 18.88 43.04
N THR A 457 -9.58 18.32 41.82
CA THR A 457 -10.36 18.73 40.62
C THR A 457 -10.53 20.22 40.30
N GLN A 458 -9.88 20.72 39.24
CA GLN A 458 -10.53 21.17 37.98
C GLN A 458 -9.53 21.77 36.98
N GLN A 459 -9.51 21.16 35.78
CA GLN A 459 -9.31 21.71 34.43
C GLN A 459 -8.08 22.57 34.06
N GLY A 460 -7.33 22.05 33.07
CA GLY A 460 -6.86 22.85 31.93
C GLY A 460 -5.36 22.94 31.72
N GLY A 461 -4.72 21.92 31.13
CA GLY A 461 -3.34 22.01 30.64
C GLY A 461 -2.78 20.65 30.22
N VAL A 462 -2.41 20.53 28.95
CA VAL A 462 -2.07 19.27 28.26
C VAL A 462 -0.70 18.75 28.72
N GLU A 463 -0.70 17.67 29.50
CA GLU A 463 0.50 16.84 29.72
C GLU A 463 0.65 15.81 28.61
N VAL A 464 1.89 15.66 28.15
CA VAL A 464 2.31 14.75 27.10
C VAL A 464 2.17 13.32 27.62
N ALA A 465 1.22 12.56 27.08
CA ALA A 465 0.94 11.20 27.51
C ALA A 465 2.15 10.27 27.25
N ASN A 466 2.62 9.63 28.33
CA ASN A 466 3.45 8.43 28.27
C ASN A 466 2.70 7.34 27.47
N ILE A 467 3.25 6.94 26.33
CA ILE A 467 2.62 6.05 25.31
C ILE A 467 2.42 4.60 25.80
N LEU A 468 2.88 4.21 26.99
CA LEU A 468 2.78 2.81 27.45
C LEU A 468 1.59 2.46 28.34
N GLN A 469 0.71 3.39 28.71
CA GLN A 469 -0.50 3.07 29.48
C GLN A 469 -1.72 3.87 28.99
N VAL A 470 -2.46 3.31 28.03
CA VAL A 470 -3.74 3.87 27.58
C VAL A 470 -4.87 3.29 28.44
N ASN A 471 -5.29 4.05 29.45
CA ASN A 471 -6.54 3.77 30.18
C ASN A 471 -7.74 4.25 29.35
N GLN A 472 -8.67 3.34 29.08
CA GLN A 472 -9.76 3.51 28.11
C GLN A 472 -10.83 4.57 28.51
N ASN A 473 -10.77 5.09 29.74
CA ASN A 473 -11.80 5.94 30.34
C ASN A 473 -11.51 7.46 30.30
N LEU A 474 -10.44 7.89 29.62
CA LEU A 474 -10.02 9.31 29.56
C LEU A 474 -10.05 9.92 28.14
N LEU A 475 -10.78 9.32 27.20
CA LEU A 475 -10.95 9.90 25.86
C LEU A 475 -12.05 10.98 25.85
N PRO A 476 -11.81 12.16 25.22
CA PRO A 476 -12.82 13.20 25.07
C PRO A 476 -14.08 12.72 24.34
N THR A 477 -15.26 13.06 24.87
CA THR A 477 -16.59 12.56 24.45
C THR A 477 -17.06 13.04 23.08
N PHE A 478 -16.32 13.94 22.41
CA PHE A 478 -16.75 14.54 21.14
C PHE A 478 -15.95 14.11 19.91
N ASN A 479 -15.00 13.16 20.04
CA ASN A 479 -14.30 12.60 18.89
C ASN A 479 -14.65 11.12 18.72
N THR A 480 -15.88 10.88 18.24
CA THR A 480 -16.38 9.56 17.88
C THR A 480 -15.61 9.03 16.67
N ARG A 481 -14.64 8.14 16.92
CA ARG A 481 -14.00 7.31 15.89
C ARG A 481 -15.08 6.60 15.06
N VAL A 482 -14.95 6.68 13.73
CA VAL A 482 -15.69 5.87 12.77
C VAL A 482 -15.50 4.40 13.13
N LYS A 483 -16.58 3.70 13.46
CA LYS A 483 -16.56 2.24 13.66
C LYS A 483 -16.30 1.59 12.29
N LEU A 484 -15.04 1.30 11.98
CA LEU A 484 -14.72 0.31 10.96
C LEU A 484 -15.31 -1.02 11.45
N ARG A 485 -16.18 -1.63 10.65
CA ARG A 485 -16.65 -2.99 10.93
C ARG A 485 -15.42 -3.89 11.06
N PRO A 486 -15.41 -4.85 12.00
CA PRO A 486 -14.46 -5.94 11.95
C PRO A 486 -14.58 -6.59 10.57
N VAL A 487 -13.47 -6.61 9.83
CA VAL A 487 -13.34 -7.51 8.69
C VAL A 487 -13.24 -8.88 9.34
N GLU A 488 -14.34 -9.62 9.33
CA GLU A 488 -14.34 -11.04 9.56
C GLU A 488 -13.41 -11.62 8.49
N PHE A 489 -12.23 -12.08 8.92
CA PHE A 489 -11.42 -12.96 8.10
C PHE A 489 -12.23 -14.26 8.02
N GLU A 490 -12.87 -14.49 6.88
CA GLU A 490 -13.24 -15.85 6.49
C GLU A 490 -11.92 -16.63 6.37
N GLU A 491 -11.66 -17.49 7.34
CA GLU A 491 -10.77 -18.62 7.15
C GLU A 491 -11.38 -19.46 6.02
N GLU A 492 -10.85 -19.31 4.81
CA GLU A 492 -10.96 -20.36 3.80
C GLU A 492 -10.24 -21.58 4.39
N ILE A 493 -11.04 -22.45 5.00
CA ILE A 493 -10.72 -23.83 5.25
C ILE A 493 -10.40 -24.40 3.86
N LEU A 494 -9.11 -24.62 3.62
CA LEU A 494 -8.65 -25.49 2.55
C LEU A 494 -9.19 -26.87 2.89
N ASP A 495 -10.23 -27.29 2.18
CA ASP A 495 -10.66 -28.67 2.11
C ASP A 495 -9.50 -29.49 1.49
N GLU A 496 -8.58 -29.94 2.35
CA GLU A 496 -7.75 -31.11 2.09
C GLU A 496 -8.69 -32.32 2.13
N ASP A 497 -9.28 -32.66 0.98
CA ASP A 497 -9.72 -34.02 0.60
C ASP A 497 -10.37 -33.94 -0.78
N GLU A 498 -9.57 -33.99 -1.85
CA GLU A 498 -10.00 -34.70 -3.06
C GLU A 498 -8.79 -35.40 -3.71
N GLU A 499 -8.95 -36.71 -3.72
CA GLU A 499 -8.16 -37.81 -4.21
C GLU A 499 -7.33 -37.57 -5.47
N ASN A 500 -6.21 -38.30 -5.53
CA ASN A 500 -5.49 -38.63 -6.76
C ASN A 500 -6.46 -39.12 -7.84
N ASP A 501 -6.55 -38.40 -8.96
CA ASP A 501 -6.94 -38.98 -10.24
C ASP A 501 -5.87 -38.65 -11.28
N ASP A 502 -4.97 -39.62 -11.46
CA ASP A 502 -4.06 -39.71 -12.59
C ASP A 502 -4.87 -40.03 -13.85
N GLY A 503 -5.20 -39.02 -14.66
CA GLY A 503 -5.86 -39.29 -15.92
C GLY A 503 -6.21 -38.06 -16.76
N GLU A 504 -5.54 -37.94 -17.89
CA GLU A 504 -6.05 -37.30 -19.11
C GLU A 504 -5.85 -35.78 -19.26
N TYR A 505 -5.11 -35.44 -20.32
CA TYR A 505 -4.97 -34.15 -21.00
C TYR A 505 -5.82 -33.00 -20.45
N GLY A 506 -5.17 -32.01 -19.83
CA GLY A 506 -5.79 -30.74 -19.46
C GLY A 506 -6.42 -30.06 -20.68
N ASP A 507 -7.74 -30.18 -20.77
CA ASP A 507 -8.58 -29.49 -21.75
C ASP A 507 -8.42 -27.98 -21.53
N VAL A 508 -7.86 -27.30 -22.53
CA VAL A 508 -7.64 -25.86 -22.49
C VAL A 508 -9.02 -25.20 -22.46
N PRO A 509 -9.37 -24.40 -21.44
CA PRO A 509 -10.70 -23.84 -21.29
C PRO A 509 -11.10 -23.06 -22.55
N ASP A 510 -12.09 -23.57 -23.28
CA ASP A 510 -12.52 -22.96 -24.54
C ASP A 510 -13.10 -21.56 -24.28
N ARG A 511 -12.99 -20.65 -25.25
CA ARG A 511 -13.32 -19.22 -25.11
C ARG A 511 -14.69 -18.96 -24.49
N ASP A 512 -15.65 -19.83 -24.73
CA ASP A 512 -17.01 -19.70 -24.21
C ASP A 512 -17.14 -20.13 -22.74
N THR A 513 -16.27 -21.00 -22.22
CA THR A 513 -16.17 -21.32 -20.79
C THR A 513 -15.64 -20.13 -20.00
N ILE A 514 -14.59 -19.48 -20.50
CA ILE A 514 -14.00 -18.26 -19.91
C ILE A 514 -15.02 -17.12 -19.93
N LYS A 515 -15.79 -16.97 -21.01
CA LYS A 515 -16.87 -15.97 -21.07
C LYS A 515 -17.98 -16.26 -20.06
N ARG A 516 -18.42 -17.51 -19.90
CA ARG A 516 -19.44 -17.86 -18.90
C ARG A 516 -18.96 -17.56 -17.49
N HIS A 517 -17.73 -17.92 -17.16
CA HIS A 517 -17.13 -17.67 -15.85
C HIS A 517 -16.99 -16.15 -15.57
N THR A 518 -16.56 -15.39 -16.58
CA THR A 518 -16.46 -13.93 -16.50
C THR A 518 -17.83 -13.26 -16.33
N THR A 519 -18.85 -13.77 -17.04
CA THR A 519 -20.22 -13.25 -16.97
C THR A 519 -20.87 -13.57 -15.61
N GLN A 520 -20.58 -14.75 -15.05
CA GLN A 520 -21.03 -15.15 -13.72
C GLN A 520 -20.41 -14.28 -12.62
N MET A 521 -19.11 -13.98 -12.71
CA MET A 521 -18.44 -13.03 -11.82
C MET A 521 -19.01 -11.61 -11.93
N LEU A 522 -19.28 -11.14 -13.15
CA LEU A 522 -19.92 -9.82 -13.37
C LEU A 522 -21.33 -9.78 -12.76
N ASN A 523 -22.12 -10.84 -12.89
CA ASN A 523 -23.46 -10.93 -12.34
C ASN A 523 -23.47 -10.99 -10.81
N GLN A 524 -22.51 -11.68 -10.17
CA GLN A 524 -22.34 -11.65 -8.72
C GLN A 524 -21.96 -10.24 -8.23
N ARG A 525 -21.09 -9.53 -8.96
CA ARG A 525 -20.70 -8.15 -8.64
C ARG A 525 -21.81 -7.11 -8.85
N GLN A 526 -22.80 -7.41 -9.70
CA GLN A 526 -23.98 -6.56 -9.90
C GLN A 526 -25.07 -6.84 -8.85
N LYS A 527 -25.21 -8.08 -8.35
CA LYS A 527 -26.15 -8.42 -7.27
C LYS A 527 -25.79 -7.74 -5.94
N SER A 528 -24.50 -7.51 -5.66
CA SER A 528 -24.07 -6.79 -4.45
C SER A 528 -24.34 -5.27 -4.46
N LYS A 529 -24.73 -4.71 -5.62
CA LYS A 529 -25.01 -3.26 -5.79
C LYS A 529 -26.49 -2.88 -5.71
N GLN A 530 -27.43 -3.82 -5.53
CA GLN A 530 -28.83 -3.46 -5.29
C GLN A 530 -29.08 -3.13 -3.81
N THR A 531 -29.09 -1.83 -3.50
CA THR A 531 -29.55 -1.27 -2.22
C THR A 531 -31.02 -1.64 -1.98
N LYS A 532 -31.31 -2.26 -0.82
CA LYS A 532 -32.67 -2.54 -0.33
C LYS A 532 -33.52 -1.26 -0.31
N LYS A 533 -34.54 -1.18 -1.18
CA LYS A 533 -35.59 -0.15 -1.08
C LYS A 533 -36.46 -0.45 0.14
N THR A 534 -36.48 0.48 1.09
CA THR A 534 -37.36 0.49 2.26
C THR A 534 -38.83 0.62 1.83
N LYS A 535 -39.67 -0.35 2.23
CA LYS A 535 -41.13 -0.29 2.07
C LYS A 535 -41.69 0.83 2.97
N LYS A 536 -42.25 1.86 2.35
CA LYS A 536 -43.03 2.91 3.02
C LYS A 536 -44.45 2.38 3.27
N LYS A 537 -44.81 2.19 4.55
CA LYS A 537 -46.18 1.89 5.01
C LYS A 537 -47.08 3.07 4.62
N ARG A 538 -48.13 2.84 3.83
CA ARG A 538 -49.28 3.74 3.67
C ARG A 538 -50.51 3.01 4.21
N ASN A 539 -51.06 3.52 5.30
CA ASN A 539 -52.48 3.35 5.63
C ASN A 539 -53.28 4.29 4.71
N ILE A 540 -54.41 3.82 4.19
CA ILE A 540 -55.76 4.44 4.31
C ILE A 540 -56.68 3.88 3.20
N LYS A 541 -57.71 3.18 3.71
CA LYS A 541 -59.14 3.10 3.33
C LYS A 541 -59.59 2.65 1.94
N ASP A 542 -60.40 1.60 2.02
CA ASP A 542 -61.60 1.29 1.24
C ASP A 542 -62.37 2.53 0.77
N ASP A 543 -62.76 2.54 -0.51
CA ASP A 543 -64.14 2.73 -0.96
C ASP A 543 -64.20 2.55 -2.49
N ASP A 544 -65.25 1.83 -2.92
CA ASP A 544 -65.77 1.51 -4.26
C ASP A 544 -65.02 0.52 -5.19
#